data_AF-A0A6H0HB86-F1
#
_entry.id   AF-A0A6H0HB86-F1
#
_cell.length_a   1.000
_cell.length_b   1.000
_cell.length_c   1.000
_cell.angle_alpha   90.00
_cell.angle_beta   90.00
_cell.angle_gamma   90.00
#
_symmetry.space_group_name_H-M   'P 1'
#
loop_
_entity.id
_entity.type
_entity.pdbx_description
1 polymer ?
#
loop_
_entity_poly.entity_id
_entity_poly.type
_entity_poly.pdbx_seq_one_letter_code
_entity_poly.pdbx_strand_id
1 'polypeptide(L)'
;MYSVVIYFLYFILTLCANTGIYAINQVDIIAPSSKGKEPDLTTIKEYIEALDFNFHILEKIYSNNNPFYPNSDEFRASDLISVLINDSEIIWCIRGGTGASR
;
A
#
# COMPACT_ATOMS: atom_id res chain seq x y z
N MET A 1 29.30 7.19 -38.85
CA MET A 1 28.13 7.94 -38.36
C MET A 1 26.92 7.03 -38.11
N TYR A 2 26.57 6.09 -38.99
CA TYR A 2 25.46 5.14 -38.79
C TYR A 2 25.55 4.28 -37.53
N SER A 3 26.75 3.81 -37.15
CA SER A 3 26.93 2.98 -35.95
C SER A 3 26.50 3.69 -34.67
N VAL A 4 26.82 4.98 -34.52
CA VAL A 4 26.48 5.76 -33.30
C VAL A 4 24.97 5.94 -33.19
N VAL A 5 24.29 6.17 -34.32
CA VAL A 5 22.82 6.32 -34.37
C VAL A 5 22.12 5.02 -33.96
N ILE A 6 22.65 3.86 -34.38
CA ILE A 6 22.09 2.55 -34.02
C ILE A 6 22.27 2.27 -32.52
N TYR A 7 23.44 2.55 -31.94
CA TYR A 7 23.65 2.40 -30.50
C TYR A 7 22.74 3.33 -29.68
N PHE A 8 22.54 4.56 -30.14
CA PHE A 8 21.68 5.53 -29.47
C PHE A 8 20.20 5.09 -29.52
N LEU A 9 19.74 4.57 -30.66
CA LEU A 9 18.41 3.98 -30.80
C LEU A 9 18.22 2.76 -29.88
N TYR A 10 19.22 1.88 -29.80
CA TYR A 10 19.19 0.73 -28.89
C TYR A 10 19.10 1.17 -27.42
N PHE A 11 19.87 2.19 -27.03
CA PHE A 11 19.86 2.74 -25.68
C PHE A 11 18.50 3.35 -25.30
N ILE A 12 17.90 4.11 -26.22
CA ILE A 12 16.54 4.66 -26.03
C ILE A 12 15.51 3.53 -25.93
N LEU A 13 15.58 2.53 -26.79
CA LEU A 13 14.69 1.37 -26.74
C LEU A 13 14.81 0.60 -25.42
N THR A 14 16.02 0.44 -24.87
CA THR A 14 16.20 -0.17 -23.54
C THR A 14 15.69 0.71 -22.40
N LEU A 15 15.79 2.04 -22.51
CA LEU A 15 15.19 2.95 -21.51
C LEU A 15 13.66 2.89 -21.55
N CYS A 16 13.06 2.91 -22.74
CA CYS A 16 11.60 2.86 -22.93
C CYS A 16 11.01 1.47 -22.63
N ALA A 17 11.76 0.38 -22.81
CA ALA A 17 11.31 -0.95 -22.42
C ALA A 17 11.32 -1.14 -20.89
N ASN A 18 12.20 -0.45 -20.17
CA ASN A 18 12.26 -0.46 -18.70
C ASN A 18 11.24 0.47 -18.03
N THR A 19 10.46 1.25 -18.78
CA THR A 19 9.26 1.93 -18.27
C THR A 19 8.03 1.04 -18.42
N GLY A 20 8.19 -0.29 -18.38
CA GLY A 20 7.10 -1.18 -18.03
C GLY A 20 6.45 -0.62 -16.77
N ILE A 21 5.12 -0.58 -16.74
CA ILE A 21 4.31 -0.07 -15.63
C ILE A 21 4.72 -0.90 -14.40
N TYR A 22 5.74 -0.45 -13.68
CA TYR A 22 6.09 -1.03 -12.40
C TYR A 22 4.92 -0.64 -11.52
N ALA A 23 4.17 -1.64 -11.07
CA ALA A 23 3.30 -1.47 -9.92
C ALA A 23 4.13 -0.70 -8.88
N ILE A 24 3.55 0.35 -8.30
CA ILE A 24 4.24 1.04 -7.22
C ILE A 24 4.47 -0.04 -6.17
N ASN A 25 5.74 -0.28 -5.80
CA ASN A 25 6.09 -1.21 -4.70
C ASN A 25 5.51 -0.62 -3.42
N GLN A 26 4.21 -0.77 -3.23
CA GLN A 26 3.40 -0.10 -2.24
C GLN A 26 2.51 -1.12 -1.56
N VAL A 27 2.60 -1.10 -0.23
CA VAL A 27 1.73 -1.85 0.66
C VAL A 27 0.70 -0.88 1.24
N ASP A 28 -0.56 -1.10 0.89
CA ASP A 28 -1.68 -0.37 1.46
C ASP A 28 -2.15 -1.07 2.73
N ILE A 29 -2.09 -0.34 3.85
CA ILE A 29 -2.33 -0.86 5.19
C ILE A 29 -3.74 -0.46 5.62
N ILE A 30 -4.59 -1.45 5.91
CA ILE A 30 -5.98 -1.26 6.35
C ILE A 30 -6.29 -1.97 7.67
N ALA A 31 -7.34 -1.52 8.36
CA ALA A 31 -7.82 -2.14 9.60
C ALA A 31 -9.32 -2.52 9.50
N PRO A 32 -9.68 -3.58 8.76
CA PRO A 32 -11.08 -3.89 8.50
C PRO A 32 -11.77 -4.62 9.67
N SER A 33 -11.02 -5.19 10.62
CA SER A 33 -11.58 -5.95 11.75
C SER A 33 -11.33 -5.25 13.09
N SER A 34 -10.64 -5.92 14.02
CA SER A 34 -10.44 -5.44 15.38
C SER A 34 -9.28 -4.45 15.46
N LYS A 35 -9.35 -3.51 16.42
CA LYS A 35 -8.34 -2.49 16.66
C LYS A 35 -7.02 -3.14 17.08
N GLY A 36 -5.92 -2.79 16.39
CA GLY A 36 -4.56 -3.12 16.83
C GLY A 36 -4.06 -2.15 17.91
N LYS A 37 -2.79 -2.24 18.29
CA LYS A 37 -2.17 -1.24 19.17
C LYS A 37 -1.47 -0.19 18.33
N GLU A 38 -1.48 1.06 18.77
CA GLU A 38 -0.76 2.15 18.10
C GLU A 38 0.73 1.85 17.87
N PRO A 39 1.49 1.29 18.84
CA PRO A 39 2.90 0.96 18.61
C PRO A 39 3.12 -0.08 17.50
N ASP A 40 2.15 -0.95 17.26
CA ASP A 40 2.26 -1.98 16.21
C ASP A 40 2.29 -1.31 14.82
N LEU A 41 1.66 -0.13 14.64
CA LEU A 41 1.70 0.60 13.37
C LEU A 41 3.12 1.04 13.01
N THR A 42 3.90 1.49 13.99
CA THR A 42 5.29 1.88 13.76
C THR A 42 6.12 0.67 13.34
N THR A 43 6.00 -0.45 14.04
CA THR A 43 6.72 -1.69 13.71
C THR A 43 6.33 -2.23 12.32
N ILE A 44 5.06 -2.14 11.94
CA ILE A 44 4.60 -2.55 10.61
C ILE A 44 5.23 -1.68 9.51
N LYS A 45 5.28 -0.36 9.71
CA LYS A 45 5.90 0.57 8.75
C LYS A 45 7.38 0.27 8.57
N GLU A 46 8.11 0.16 9.67
CA GLU A 46 9.54 -0.17 9.66
C GLU A 46 9.82 -1.51 8.97
N TYR A 47 8.95 -2.51 9.17
CA TYR A 47 9.06 -3.81 8.50
C TYR A 47 8.82 -3.71 6.98
N ILE A 48 7.81 -2.97 6.55
CA ILE A 48 7.51 -2.77 5.12
C ILE A 48 8.67 -2.03 4.43
N GLU A 49 9.19 -0.97 5.06
CA GLU A 49 10.35 -0.23 4.56
C GLU A 49 11.61 -1.13 4.46
N ALA A 50 11.83 -2.01 5.44
CA ALA A 50 12.95 -2.96 5.43
C ALA A 50 12.86 -4.02 4.32
N LEU A 51 11.71 -4.17 3.67
CA LEU A 51 11.49 -5.03 2.51
C LEU A 51 11.59 -4.27 1.18
N ASP A 52 12.06 -3.01 1.18
CA ASP A 52 12.12 -2.11 0.03
C ASP A 52 10.73 -1.79 -0.59
N PHE A 53 9.69 -1.81 0.24
CA PHE A 53 8.34 -1.33 -0.12
C PHE A 53 8.06 0.04 0.50
N ASN A 54 7.25 0.82 -0.20
CA ASN A 54 6.57 1.98 0.38
C ASN A 54 5.32 1.51 1.11
N PHE A 55 4.88 2.26 2.12
CA PHE A 55 3.57 2.02 2.74
C PHE A 55 2.63 3.20 2.52
N HIS A 56 1.34 2.89 2.46
CA HIS A 56 0.27 3.88 2.56
C HIS A 56 -0.69 3.47 3.68
N ILE A 57 -1.05 4.42 4.52
CA ILE A 57 -1.97 4.24 5.64
C ILE A 57 -2.73 5.54 5.87
N LEU A 58 -4.05 5.47 6.08
CA LEU A 58 -4.84 6.65 6.38
C LEU A 58 -4.54 7.16 7.80
N GLU A 59 -4.31 8.47 7.92
CA GLU A 59 -3.96 9.18 9.18
C GLU A 59 -4.97 8.95 10.32
N LYS A 60 -6.20 8.53 10.00
CA LYS A 60 -7.31 8.33 10.93
C LYS A 60 -7.62 6.86 11.21
N ILE A 61 -6.75 5.93 10.85
CA ILE A 61 -7.05 4.49 10.96
C ILE A 61 -7.52 4.08 12.36
N TYR A 62 -6.99 4.68 13.43
CA TYR A 62 -7.34 4.40 14.84
C TYR A 62 -8.00 5.57 15.59
N SER A 63 -8.54 6.56 14.88
CA SER A 63 -9.05 7.80 15.48
C SER A 63 -10.39 7.66 16.22
N ASN A 64 -11.02 6.49 16.22
CA ASN A 64 -12.28 6.25 16.92
C ASN A 64 -12.04 5.81 18.38
N ASN A 65 -12.89 6.30 19.29
CA ASN A 65 -12.89 5.94 20.71
C ASN A 65 -13.48 4.56 21.00
N ASN A 66 -13.90 3.81 19.98
CA ASN A 66 -14.37 2.45 20.12
C ASN A 66 -13.24 1.53 20.65
N PRO A 67 -13.46 0.76 21.72
CA PRO A 67 -12.43 -0.10 22.30
C PRO A 67 -12.14 -1.36 21.46
N PHE A 68 -13.05 -1.77 20.58
CA PHE A 68 -12.94 -2.99 19.78
C PHE A 68 -12.56 -2.71 18.32
N TYR A 69 -13.08 -1.64 17.74
CA TYR A 69 -12.93 -1.32 16.32
C TYR A 69 -12.03 -0.11 16.09
N PRO A 70 -11.22 -0.13 15.03
CA PRO A 70 -10.26 0.92 14.73
C PRO A 70 -10.95 2.23 14.31
N ASN A 71 -12.04 2.11 13.56
CA ASN A 71 -12.89 3.22 13.15
C ASN A 71 -14.36 2.76 12.94
N SER A 72 -15.22 3.66 12.47
CA SER A 72 -16.61 3.33 12.12
C SER A 72 -16.68 2.31 10.98
N ASP A 73 -17.83 1.66 10.82
CA ASP A 73 -18.04 0.67 9.77
C ASP A 73 -17.89 1.32 8.38
N GLU A 74 -18.40 2.55 8.23
CA GLU A 74 -18.29 3.35 7.00
C GLU A 74 -16.85 3.72 6.66
N PHE A 75 -16.05 4.11 7.67
CA PHE A 75 -14.64 4.41 7.46
C PHE A 75 -13.88 3.15 7.00
N ARG A 76 -14.06 2.02 7.70
CA ARG A 76 -13.37 0.76 7.36
C ARG A 76 -13.73 0.28 5.95
N ALA A 77 -15.00 0.39 5.57
CA ALA A 77 -15.46 0.05 4.23
C ALA A 77 -14.90 1.01 3.17
N SER A 78 -14.92 2.32 3.42
CA SER A 78 -14.35 3.31 2.51
C SER A 78 -12.84 3.15 2.33
N ASP A 79 -12.12 2.84 3.41
CA ASP A 79 -10.68 2.58 3.39
C ASP A 79 -10.38 1.38 2.49
N LEU A 80 -11.07 0.24 2.71
CA LEU A 80 -10.95 -0.95 1.86
C LEU A 80 -11.27 -0.65 0.39
N ILE A 81 -12.38 0.06 0.11
CA ILE A 81 -12.74 0.43 -1.27
C ILE A 81 -11.65 1.29 -1.89
N SER A 82 -11.09 2.25 -1.15
CA SER A 82 -10.07 3.16 -1.67
C SER A 82 -8.79 2.42 -2.07
N VAL A 83 -8.37 1.41 -1.32
CA VAL A 83 -7.18 0.63 -1.64
C VAL A 83 -7.42 -0.40 -2.75
N LEU A 84 -8.67 -0.86 -2.93
CA LEU A 84 -9.04 -1.76 -4.04
C LEU A 84 -9.09 -1.07 -5.40
N ILE A 85 -9.28 0.25 -5.43
CA ILE A 85 -9.27 1.05 -6.67
C ILE A 85 -7.91 1.69 -6.97
N ASN A 86 -6.97 1.63 -6.03
CA ASN A 86 -5.60 2.09 -6.20
C ASN A 86 -4.74 1.00 -6.87
N ASP A 87 -3.63 1.41 -7.47
CA ASP A 87 -2.65 0.53 -8.13
C ASP A 87 -1.69 -0.11 -7.09
N SER A 88 -2.26 -0.63 -6.01
CA SER A 88 -1.55 -1.21 -4.87
C SER A 88 -1.04 -2.61 -5.20
N GLU A 89 0.24 -2.89 -4.93
CA GLU A 89 0.79 -4.24 -5.12
C GLU A 89 0.28 -5.21 -4.03
N ILE A 90 0.20 -4.73 -2.79
CA ILE A 90 -0.23 -5.54 -1.63
C ILE A 90 -1.21 -4.73 -0.78
N ILE A 91 -2.32 -5.36 -0.40
CA ILE A 91 -3.23 -4.83 0.63
C ILE A 91 -3.02 -5.65 1.91
N TRP A 92 -2.52 -4.99 2.97
CA TRP A 92 -2.23 -5.63 4.25
C TRP A 92 -3.27 -5.27 5.31
N CYS A 93 -3.98 -6.27 5.82
CA CYS A 93 -4.87 -6.13 6.98
C CYS A 93 -4.07 -6.18 8.29
N ILE A 94 -4.00 -5.08 9.05
CA ILE A 94 -3.18 -4.98 10.28
C ILE A 94 -3.53 -6.06 11.30
N ARG A 95 -4.83 -6.35 11.44
CA ARG A 95 -5.35 -7.31 12.41
C ARG A 95 -6.66 -7.91 11.93
N GLY A 96 -6.81 -9.23 12.15
CA GLY A 96 -8.07 -9.95 11.99
C GLY A 96 -9.00 -9.77 13.20
N GLY A 97 -9.74 -10.83 13.54
CA GLY A 97 -10.71 -10.84 14.63
C GLY A 97 -12.14 -10.73 14.12
N THR A 98 -12.94 -9.87 14.75
CA THR A 98 -14.31 -9.58 14.31
C THR A 98 -14.41 -8.18 13.71
N GLY A 99 -15.34 -7.98 12.78
CA GLY A 99 -15.65 -6.66 12.20
C GLY A 99 -15.62 -6.59 10.68
N ALA A 100 -14.77 -7.37 9.99
CA ALA A 100 -14.58 -7.23 8.53
C ALA A 100 -15.83 -7.48 7.68
N SER A 101 -16.78 -8.29 8.16
CA SER A 101 -18.03 -8.57 7.44
C SER A 101 -19.14 -7.54 7.70
N ARG A 102 -18.86 -6.50 8.51
CA ARG A 102 -19.77 -5.40 8.85
C ARG A 102 -19.39 -4.18 8.03
#